data_AF-A0A7V7WJT0-F1
#
_entry.id   AF-A0A7V7WJT0-F1
#
_cell.length_a   1.000
_cell.length_b   1.000
_cell.length_c   1.000
_cell.angle_alpha   90.00
_cell.angle_beta   90.00
_cell.angle_gamma   90.00
#
_symmetry.space_group_name_H-M   'P 1'
#
loop_
_entity.id
_entity.type
_entity.pdbx_description
1 polymer ?
#
loop_
_entity_poly.entity_id
_entity_poly.type
_entity_poly.pdbx_seq_one_letter_code
_entity_poly.pdbx_strand_id
1 'polypeptide(L)'
;MAKDKAPKEYQQGKLLDIQEKKDKTTTYTTTKQKDGKTVTTPTTTEEKHYFITVQSGDLVYVGEYTPMFFGKPGDWIIGDPIDVRFDGNKMILRKPNGKELKTKIQKRIRAADYQPGK
;
A
#
# COMPACT_ATOMS: atom_id res chain seq x y z
N MET A 1 18.02 11.68 25.58
CA MET A 1 16.82 10.99 26.10
C MET A 1 16.32 10.03 25.03
N ALA A 2 16.70 8.75 25.11
CA ALA A 2 16.17 7.71 24.24
C ALA A 2 14.70 7.47 24.64
N LYS A 3 13.75 7.73 23.73
CA LYS A 3 12.37 7.28 23.91
C LYS A 3 12.40 5.77 23.75
N ASP A 4 12.35 5.06 24.87
CA ASP A 4 12.15 3.62 24.93
C ASP A 4 10.91 3.29 24.07
N LYS A 5 11.15 2.71 22.89
CA LYS A 5 10.06 2.21 22.06
C LYS A 5 9.67 0.89 22.70
N ALA A 6 8.47 0.84 23.25
CA ALA A 6 7.82 -0.41 23.61
C ALA A 6 8.08 -1.46 22.50
N PRO A 7 8.36 -2.72 22.87
CA PRO A 7 8.73 -3.75 21.91
C PRO A 7 7.68 -3.81 20.80
N LYS A 8 8.13 -3.70 19.54
CA LYS A 8 7.24 -3.83 18.40
C LYS A 8 6.85 -5.30 18.30
N GLU A 9 5.69 -5.65 18.81
CA GLU A 9 5.19 -7.02 18.71
C GLU A 9 4.78 -7.30 17.26
N TYR A 10 5.56 -8.16 16.61
CA TYR A 10 5.27 -8.69 15.30
C TYR A 10 4.61 -10.05 15.47
N GLN A 11 3.56 -10.29 14.71
CA GLN A 11 2.92 -11.59 14.60
C GLN A 11 3.18 -12.16 13.21
N GLN A 12 3.25 -13.48 13.15
CA GLN A 12 3.44 -14.18 11.89
C GLN A 12 2.11 -14.20 11.13
N GLY A 13 2.14 -13.70 9.90
CA GLY A 13 1.07 -13.81 8.92
C GLY A 13 1.49 -14.65 7.73
N LYS A 14 0.56 -14.84 6.79
CA LYS A 14 0.79 -15.44 5.48
C LYS A 14 0.46 -14.43 4.40
N LEU A 15 1.41 -14.18 3.50
CA LEU A 15 1.16 -13.33 2.35
C LEU A 15 0.29 -14.07 1.34
N LEU A 16 -0.91 -13.56 1.05
CA LEU A 16 -1.86 -14.20 0.16
C LEU A 16 -1.83 -13.63 -1.26
N ASP A 17 -1.61 -12.32 -1.40
CA ASP A 17 -1.70 -11.66 -2.71
C ASP A 17 -1.01 -10.28 -2.70
N ILE A 18 -0.53 -9.84 -3.86
CA ILE A 18 -0.05 -8.47 -4.12
C ILE A 18 -0.58 -8.03 -5.48
N GLN A 19 -1.51 -7.07 -5.50
CA GLN A 19 -2.03 -6.47 -6.73
C GLN A 19 -1.44 -5.09 -6.97
N GLU A 20 -0.96 -4.86 -8.20
CA GLU A 20 -0.64 -3.52 -8.70
C GLU A 20 -1.84 -2.98 -9.48
N LYS A 21 -2.32 -1.79 -9.10
CA LYS A 21 -3.25 -0.99 -9.90
C LYS A 21 -2.55 0.29 -10.35
N LYS A 22 -2.84 0.71 -11.58
CA LYS A 22 -2.35 1.97 -12.13
C LYS A 22 -3.54 2.85 -12.40
N ASP A 23 -3.56 4.01 -11.76
CA ASP A 23 -4.56 5.04 -12.00
C ASP A 23 -3.91 6.14 -12.83
N LYS A 24 -4.63 6.58 -13.88
CA LYS A 24 -4.23 7.69 -14.73
C LYS A 24 -5.19 8.84 -14.52
N THR A 25 -4.67 9.94 -14.02
CA THR A 25 -5.43 11.17 -13.81
C THR A 25 -4.91 12.24 -14.76
N THR A 26 -5.78 12.75 -15.65
CA THR A 26 -5.46 13.90 -16.51
C THR A 26 -6.15 15.14 -15.94
N THR A 27 -5.34 16.14 -15.57
CA THR A 27 -5.82 17.44 -15.12
C THR A 27 -5.59 18.49 -16.20
N TYR A 28 -6.54 19.41 -16.38
CA TYR A 28 -6.44 20.49 -17.37
C TYR A 28 -6.17 21.80 -16.64
N THR A 29 -4.97 22.34 -16.79
CA THR A 29 -4.63 23.63 -16.20
C THR A 29 -4.79 24.72 -17.25
N THR A 30 -5.64 25.70 -16.95
CA THR A 30 -5.91 26.83 -17.83
C THR A 30 -5.14 28.05 -17.32
N THR A 31 -4.20 28.57 -18.11
CA THR A 31 -3.39 29.75 -17.77
C THR A 31 -3.63 30.88 -18.77
N LYS A 32 -3.85 32.08 -18.24
CA LYS A 32 -3.97 33.30 -19.06
C LYS A 32 -2.59 33.91 -19.25
N GLN A 33 -2.19 34.07 -20.50
CA GLN A 33 -0.91 34.66 -20.88
C GLN A 33 -0.98 36.19 -20.82
N LYS A 34 0.18 36.85 -20.79
CA LYS A 34 0.29 38.33 -20.76
C LYS A 34 -0.39 39.03 -21.95
N ASP A 35 -0.48 38.35 -23.09
CA ASP A 35 -1.18 38.79 -24.31
C ASP A 35 -2.72 38.62 -24.24
N GLY A 36 -3.26 38.15 -23.11
CA GLY A 36 -4.70 37.92 -22.93
C GLY A 36 -5.20 36.58 -23.47
N LYS A 37 -4.38 35.86 -24.24
CA LYS A 37 -4.65 34.49 -24.71
C LYS A 37 -4.69 33.50 -23.55
N THR A 38 -5.64 32.57 -23.61
CA THR A 38 -5.73 31.47 -22.65
C THR A 38 -5.13 30.19 -23.24
N VAL A 39 -4.28 29.51 -22.49
CA VAL A 39 -3.70 28.20 -22.85
C VAL A 39 -4.22 27.16 -21.88
N THR A 40 -4.75 26.06 -22.40
CA THR A 40 -5.11 24.88 -21.61
C THR A 40 -4.08 23.80 -21.83
N THR A 41 -3.43 23.35 -20.77
CA THR A 41 -2.41 22.30 -20.83
C THR A 41 -2.90 21.07 -20.08
N PRO A 42 -3.06 19.91 -20.76
CA PRO A 42 -3.32 18.66 -20.08
C PRO A 42 -2.05 18.16 -19.40
N THR A 43 -2.15 17.80 -18.12
CA THR A 43 -1.10 17.13 -17.35
C THR A 43 -1.63 15.76 -16.92
N THR A 44 -1.01 14.69 -17.40
CA THR A 44 -1.37 13.31 -17.04
C THR A 44 -0.38 12.79 -16.00
N THR A 45 -0.90 12.37 -14.85
CA THR A 45 -0.14 11.71 -13.79
C THR A 45 -0.56 10.24 -13.73
N GLU A 46 0.42 9.34 -13.66
CA GLU A 46 0.19 7.91 -13.43
C GLU A 46 0.59 7.59 -11.98
N GLU A 47 -0.38 7.17 -11.17
CA GLU A 47 -0.16 6.74 -9.79
C GLU A 47 -0.25 5.21 -9.71
N LYS A 48 0.66 4.60 -8.96
CA LYS A 48 0.63 3.17 -8.70
C LYS A 48 0.09 2.92 -7.31
N HIS A 49 -0.86 2.00 -7.19
CA HIS A 49 -1.39 1.55 -5.92
C HIS A 49 -1.13 0.06 -5.79
N TYR A 50 -0.52 -0.34 -4.66
CA TYR A 50 -0.32 -1.73 -4.32
C TYR A 50 -1.30 -2.16 -3.24
N PHE A 51 -2.04 -3.22 -3.49
CA PHE A 51 -2.92 -3.86 -2.50
C PHE A 51 -2.28 -5.16 -2.06
N ILE A 52 -1.92 -5.23 -0.79
CA ILE A 52 -1.20 -6.35 -0.20
C ILE A 52 -2.15 -7.07 0.74
N THR A 53 -2.37 -8.36 0.47
CA THR A 53 -3.32 -9.18 1.23
C THR A 53 -2.57 -10.13 2.14
N VAL A 54 -2.80 -10.02 3.45
CA VAL A 54 -2.13 -10.84 4.47
C VAL A 54 -3.15 -11.50 5.37
N GLN A 55 -3.04 -12.80 5.54
CA GLN A 55 -3.77 -13.54 6.57
C GLN A 55 -2.99 -13.51 7.87
N SER A 56 -3.67 -13.23 8.98
CA SER A 56 -3.12 -13.41 10.32
C SER A 56 -4.23 -13.95 11.23
N GLY A 57 -4.06 -15.21 11.66
CA GLY A 57 -5.13 -15.98 12.31
C GLY A 57 -6.37 -16.10 11.41
N ASP A 58 -7.55 -15.85 11.99
CA ASP A 58 -8.86 -15.92 11.33
C ASP A 58 -9.24 -14.67 10.53
N LEU A 59 -8.30 -13.73 10.33
CA LEU A 59 -8.53 -12.49 9.60
C LEU A 59 -7.59 -12.35 8.42
N VAL A 60 -8.14 -11.88 7.31
CA VAL A 60 -7.43 -11.45 6.11
C VAL A 60 -7.54 -9.93 6.02
N TYR A 61 -6.38 -9.29 5.90
CA TYR A 61 -6.25 -7.84 5.81
C TYR A 61 -5.81 -7.47 4.41
N VAL A 62 -6.43 -6.43 3.85
CA VAL A 62 -5.98 -5.81 2.60
C VAL A 62 -5.42 -4.44 2.93
N GLY A 63 -4.11 -4.27 2.76
CA GLY A 63 -3.41 -3.01 2.96
C GLY A 63 -3.08 -2.32 1.64
N GLU A 64 -3.30 -1.02 1.55
CA GLU A 64 -2.90 -0.20 0.42
C GLU A 64 -1.56 0.48 0.69
N TYR A 65 -0.70 0.47 -0.32
CA TYR A 65 0.55 1.19 -0.37
C TYR A 65 0.66 1.98 -1.69
N THR A 66 0.73 3.30 -1.56
CA THR A 66 1.00 4.22 -2.67
C THR A 66 2.43 4.73 -2.53
N PRO A 67 3.38 4.27 -3.37
CA PRO A 67 4.73 4.82 -3.37
C PRO A 67 4.74 6.29 -3.81
N MET A 68 5.39 7.14 -3.02
CA MET A 68 5.59 8.56 -3.36
C MET A 68 6.62 8.77 -4.50
N PHE A 69 7.51 7.79 -4.70
CA PHE A 69 8.50 7.70 -5.79
C PHE A 69 8.54 6.25 -6.26
N PHE A 70 8.92 5.95 -7.52
CA PHE A 70 8.96 4.61 -8.16
C PHE A 70 9.44 3.43 -7.28
N GLY A 71 8.60 2.98 -6.34
CA GLY A 71 9.01 2.07 -5.27
C GLY A 71 8.07 0.89 -5.17
N LYS A 72 8.60 -0.31 -5.35
CA LYS A 72 7.84 -1.55 -5.15
C LYS A 72 7.62 -1.79 -3.64
N PRO A 73 6.51 -2.43 -3.27
CA PRO A 73 6.21 -2.74 -1.87
C PRO A 73 7.29 -3.64 -1.25
N GLY A 74 7.77 -4.66 -1.97
CA GLY A 74 8.91 -5.51 -1.58
C GLY A 74 9.02 -6.75 -2.49
N ASP A 75 10.15 -7.47 -2.39
CA ASP A 75 10.41 -8.74 -3.09
C ASP A 75 9.92 -9.94 -2.24
N TRP A 76 8.63 -9.93 -1.89
CA TRP A 76 8.03 -11.05 -1.15
C TRP A 76 7.52 -12.14 -2.09
N ILE A 77 7.44 -13.37 -1.57
CA ILE A 77 6.90 -14.53 -2.27
C ILE A 77 5.46 -14.75 -1.79
N ILE A 78 4.53 -14.90 -2.72
CA ILE A 78 3.14 -15.22 -2.36
C ILE A 78 3.08 -16.62 -1.74
N GLY A 79 2.36 -16.76 -0.64
CA GLY A 79 2.25 -17.99 0.14
C GLY A 79 3.24 -18.08 1.30
N ASP A 80 4.30 -17.28 1.29
CA ASP A 80 5.33 -17.29 2.34
C ASP A 80 4.85 -16.63 3.64
N PRO A 81 5.43 -17.02 4.79
CA PRO A 81 5.20 -16.31 6.03
C PRO A 81 5.77 -14.89 5.97
N ILE A 82 5.09 -13.97 6.63
CA ILE A 82 5.49 -12.57 6.71
C ILE A 82 5.28 -12.02 8.11
N ASP A 83 6.27 -11.28 8.62
CA ASP A 83 6.12 -10.54 9.87
C ASP A 83 5.18 -9.36 9.63
N VAL A 84 4.04 -9.36 10.33
CA VAL A 84 3.05 -8.30 10.28
C VAL A 84 2.79 -7.72 11.66
N ARG A 85 2.55 -6.41 11.73
CA ARG A 85 2.12 -5.71 12.93
C ARG A 85 0.99 -4.76 12.59
N PHE A 86 -0.01 -4.70 13.45
CA PHE A 86 -1.16 -3.83 13.30
C PHE A 86 -1.07 -2.64 14.27
N ASP A 87 -1.27 -1.44 13.74
CA ASP A 87 -1.23 -0.18 14.51
C ASP A 87 -2.42 0.69 14.08
N GLY A 88 -3.54 0.53 14.79
CA GLY A 88 -4.81 1.19 14.45
C GLY A 88 -5.31 0.83 13.04
N ASN A 89 -5.23 1.79 12.12
CA ASN A 89 -5.62 1.59 10.71
C ASN A 89 -4.43 1.31 9.78
N LYS A 90 -3.27 0.94 10.34
CA LYS A 90 -2.08 0.60 9.58
C LYS A 90 -1.73 -0.86 9.74
N MET A 91 -1.33 -1.47 8.63
CA MET A 91 -0.68 -2.78 8.61
C MET A 91 0.78 -2.55 8.23
N ILE A 92 1.69 -2.87 9.14
CA ILE A 92 3.12 -2.74 8.98
C ILE A 92 3.69 -4.12 8.66
N LEU A 93 4.34 -4.24 7.51
CA LEU A 93 4.96 -5.48 7.05
C LEU A 93 6.47 -5.35 7.13
N ARG A 94 7.16 -6.42 7.54
CA ARG A 94 8.62 -6.48 7.46
C ARG A 94 9.04 -7.04 6.10
N LYS A 95 9.92 -6.32 5.42
CA LYS A 95 10.56 -6.78 4.19
C LYS A 95 11.66 -7.80 4.51
N PRO A 96 12.04 -8.67 3.56
CA PRO A 96 13.16 -9.60 3.75
C PRO A 96 14.48 -8.87 4.04
N ASN A 97 14.64 -7.65 3.52
CA ASN A 97 15.79 -6.78 3.80
C ASN A 97 15.75 -6.09 5.19
N GLY A 98 14.80 -6.45 6.05
CA GLY A 98 14.64 -5.92 7.40
C GLY A 98 13.93 -4.56 7.50
N LYS A 99 13.63 -3.89 6.39
CA LYS A 99 12.90 -2.59 6.40
C LYS A 99 11.41 -2.79 6.65
N GLU A 100 10.76 -1.78 7.21
CA GLU A 100 9.31 -1.76 7.43
C GLU A 100 8.59 -1.14 6.22
N LEU A 101 7.52 -1.78 5.75
CA LEU A 101 6.54 -1.20 4.82
C LEU A 101 5.27 -0.87 5.59
N LYS A 102 4.86 0.40 5.59
CA LYS A 102 3.59 0.82 6.20
C LYS A 102 2.52 0.87 5.12
N THR A 103 1.41 0.22 5.39
CA THR A 103 0.22 0.21 4.52
C THR A 103 -0.98 0.74 5.30
N LYS A 104 -1.97 1.28 4.58
CA LYS A 104 -3.26 1.65 5.15
C LYS A 104 -4.23 0.49 4.99
N ILE A 105 -4.85 0.03 6.08
CA ILE A 105 -5.84 -1.04 6.01
C ILE A 105 -7.08 -0.52 5.27
N GLN A 106 -7.44 -1.19 4.18
CA GLN A 106 -8.65 -0.91 3.39
C GLN A 106 -9.77 -1.89 3.70
N LYS A 107 -9.43 -3.16 4.00
CA LYS A 107 -10.41 -4.21 4.33
C LYS A 107 -9.91 -5.13 5.42
N ARG A 108 -10.87 -5.65 6.20
CA ARG A 108 -10.70 -6.75 7.15
C ARG A 108 -11.80 -7.76 6.84
N ILE A 109 -11.41 -8.99 6.53
CA ILE A 109 -12.30 -10.05 6.08
C ILE A 109 -12.02 -11.27 6.96
N ARG A 110 -13.04 -12.05 7.32
CA ARG A 110 -12.79 -13.33 7.98
C ARG A 110 -12.14 -14.29 7.00
N ALA A 111 -11.16 -15.06 7.45
CA ALA A 111 -10.44 -16.00 6.58
C ALA A 111 -11.38 -17.01 5.91
N ALA A 112 -12.45 -17.41 6.60
CA ALA A 112 -13.49 -18.28 6.06
C ALA A 112 -14.25 -17.69 4.86
N ASP A 113 -14.36 -16.36 4.80
CA ASP A 113 -15.08 -15.62 3.75
C ASP A 113 -14.14 -15.11 2.65
N TYR A 114 -12.82 -15.30 2.79
CA TYR A 114 -11.85 -14.82 1.81
C TYR A 114 -11.76 -15.77 0.61
N GLN A 115 -12.13 -15.27 -0.57
CA GLN A 115 -11.97 -15.97 -1.84
C GLN A 115 -10.79 -15.35 -2.62
N PRO A 116 -9.66 -16.06 -2.79
CA PRO A 116 -8.56 -15.57 -3.61
C PRO A 116 -8.97 -15.51 -5.09
N GLY A 117 -8.66 -14.40 -5.77
CA GLY A 117 -8.75 -14.31 -7.23
C GLY A 117 -10.16 -14.22 -7.85
N LYS A 118 -11.17 -13.82 -7.06
CA LYS A 118 -12.51 -13.47 -7.56
C LYS A 118 -12.69 -11.96 -7.66
#